data_AF-T0GCY4-F1
#
_entry.id   AF-T0GCY4-F1
#
_cell.length_a   1.000
_cell.length_b   1.000
_cell.length_c   1.000
_cell.angle_alpha   90.00
_cell.angle_beta   90.00
_cell.angle_gamma   90.00
#
_symmetry.space_group_name_H-M   'P 1'
#
loop_
_entity.id
_entity.type
_entity.pdbx_description
1 polymer ?
#
loop_
_entity_poly.entity_id
_entity_poly.type
_entity_poly.pdbx_seq_one_letter_code
_entity_poly.pdbx_strand_id
1 'polypeptide(L)'
;MNPANEYIDRYLEENILQSETIRRMRHVIKEFSLRAPKVLVTKCIDGRVHGSKLKGYPATTIRFGRTDGNIVSPSLNNFWFWNRIDRVVNDAACNTPKTPALFIAYMHRSDIPGLGCAAHNGNDEAARDAVREQTAAIRNIFSREQLYVIEGITNTDVMAETLVFEDGTEVDTQALISDFGLNEPTEVFHRSFLKYPIKDPAISQNVDYRTPEELFSGKFAAFFDEYQTSLSMKSFLIREVAAIVSTGEFSTQKLIQPDLLNAVLHKLSQVKDLPHSLLAPLLYQTLWNISYSSYQKRKLSRLDAEERWKHLDHAEEIICYGDGFELLQRNKAVLVKTGRGDDTNALSVAKKVLEKNRHKEIKPYPIIVHLNVENSGELRIWEDFNENISSRMNTMLRNVEEVFVDQELVILTTYSYRDQKRFYPVHTKVDPRISYPVNVLLGINSEDQFSSIGLKTKEALYSAERIPSIA
;
A
#
# COMPACT_ATOMS: atom_id res chain seq x y z
N MET A 1 -8.47 -10.30 -29.81
CA MET A 1 -9.37 -9.70 -28.79
C MET A 1 -9.13 -8.19 -28.84
N ASN A 2 -9.98 -7.30 -28.32
CA ASN A 2 -9.67 -5.85 -28.31
C ASN A 2 -8.39 -5.64 -27.44
N PRO A 3 -7.35 -4.88 -27.88
CA PRO A 3 -6.15 -4.63 -27.08
C PRO A 3 -6.42 -4.13 -25.66
N ALA A 4 -7.50 -3.37 -25.44
CA ALA A 4 -7.91 -2.94 -24.10
C ALA A 4 -8.33 -4.12 -23.21
N ASN A 5 -9.05 -5.10 -23.78
CA ASN A 5 -9.50 -6.29 -23.07
C ASN A 5 -8.31 -7.20 -22.74
N GLU A 6 -7.35 -7.35 -23.65
CA GLU A 6 -6.13 -8.13 -23.39
C GLU A 6 -5.29 -7.54 -22.24
N TYR A 7 -5.22 -6.21 -22.16
CA TYR A 7 -4.58 -5.53 -21.04
C TYR A 7 -5.36 -5.77 -19.73
N ILE A 8 -6.69 -5.57 -19.75
CA ILE A 8 -7.55 -5.76 -18.58
C ILE A 8 -7.49 -7.19 -18.06
N ASP A 9 -7.49 -8.19 -18.94
CA ASP A 9 -7.46 -9.59 -18.53
C ASP A 9 -6.14 -9.93 -17.82
N ARG A 10 -5.00 -9.53 -18.37
CA ARG A 10 -3.69 -9.70 -17.72
C ARG A 10 -3.62 -8.97 -16.38
N TYR A 11 -4.12 -7.74 -16.33
CA TYR A 11 -4.18 -6.94 -15.12
C TYR A 11 -5.01 -7.62 -14.00
N LEU A 12 -6.14 -8.24 -14.36
CA LEU A 12 -6.97 -8.99 -13.42
C LEU A 12 -6.32 -10.32 -13.01
N GLU A 13 -5.67 -11.04 -13.93
CA GLU A 13 -4.91 -12.27 -13.63
C GLU A 13 -3.79 -12.01 -12.62
N GLU A 14 -3.02 -10.93 -12.82
CA GLU A 14 -1.98 -10.48 -11.87
C GLU A 14 -2.59 -10.23 -10.47
N ASN A 15 -3.74 -9.56 -10.39
CA ASN A 15 -4.43 -9.33 -9.13
C ASN A 15 -4.91 -10.64 -8.47
N ILE A 16 -5.46 -11.58 -9.24
CA ILE A 16 -5.94 -12.87 -8.73
C ILE A 16 -4.79 -13.68 -8.15
N LEU A 17 -3.64 -13.75 -8.84
CA LEU A 17 -2.46 -14.48 -8.36
C LEU A 17 -1.95 -13.94 -7.01
N GLN A 18 -1.88 -12.62 -6.88
CA GLN A 18 -1.46 -11.96 -5.64
C GLN A 18 -2.52 -12.14 -4.52
N SER A 19 -3.80 -12.03 -4.86
CA SER A 19 -4.92 -12.27 -3.94
C SER A 19 -4.96 -13.71 -3.41
N GLU A 20 -4.71 -14.70 -4.27
CA GLU A 20 -4.60 -16.11 -3.86
C GLU A 20 -3.43 -16.33 -2.90
N THR A 21 -2.34 -15.60 -3.08
CA THR A 21 -1.23 -15.61 -2.12
C THR A 21 -1.64 -15.01 -0.78
N ILE A 22 -2.36 -13.89 -0.74
CA ILE A 22 -2.96 -13.36 0.51
C ILE A 22 -3.84 -14.41 1.18
N ARG A 23 -4.72 -15.07 0.41
CA ARG A 23 -5.65 -16.07 0.93
C ARG A 23 -4.91 -17.25 1.57
N ARG A 24 -3.92 -17.83 0.87
CA ARG A 24 -3.08 -18.93 1.37
C ARG A 24 -2.28 -18.52 2.61
N MET A 25 -1.76 -17.29 2.61
CA MET A 25 -0.91 -16.76 3.69
C MET A 25 -1.68 -15.98 4.76
N ARG A 26 -3.01 -16.11 4.84
CA ARG A 26 -3.82 -15.37 5.81
C ARG A 26 -3.36 -15.56 7.25
N HIS A 27 -2.87 -16.75 7.60
CA HIS A 27 -2.30 -17.06 8.91
C HIS A 27 -1.02 -16.25 9.19
N VAL A 28 -0.11 -16.11 8.22
CA VAL A 28 1.10 -15.28 8.31
C VAL A 28 0.74 -13.80 8.49
N ILE A 29 -0.22 -13.30 7.71
CA ILE A 29 -0.68 -11.91 7.81
C ILE A 29 -1.35 -11.65 9.17
N LYS A 30 -2.09 -12.63 9.71
CA LYS A 30 -2.69 -12.55 11.04
C LYS A 30 -1.62 -12.47 12.13
N GLU A 31 -0.59 -13.31 12.06
CA GLU A 31 0.54 -13.28 13.01
C GLU A 31 1.27 -11.93 13.02
N PHE A 32 1.48 -11.34 11.84
CA PHE A 32 1.99 -9.97 11.74
C PHE A 32 1.04 -8.97 12.42
N SER A 33 -0.26 -9.07 12.13
CA SER A 33 -1.29 -8.12 12.60
C SER A 33 -1.51 -8.13 14.11
N LEU A 34 -1.12 -9.21 14.81
CA LEU A 34 -1.17 -9.29 16.27
C LEU A 34 -0.09 -8.44 16.96
N ARG A 35 0.96 -8.06 16.22
CA ARG A 35 2.14 -7.35 16.74
C ARG A 35 2.31 -5.96 16.16
N ALA A 36 1.52 -5.64 15.14
CA ALA A 36 1.50 -4.33 14.50
C ALA A 36 0.31 -3.50 15.01
N PRO A 37 0.48 -2.17 15.15
CA PRO A 37 -0.64 -1.28 15.44
C PRO A 37 -1.62 -1.26 14.26
N LYS A 38 -2.86 -0.81 14.50
CA LYS A 38 -3.77 -0.48 13.39
C LYS A 38 -3.31 0.83 12.78
N VAL A 39 -2.95 0.81 11.50
CA VAL A 39 -2.31 1.94 10.82
C VAL A 39 -3.20 2.56 9.76
N LEU A 40 -3.32 3.88 9.79
CA LEU A 40 -3.79 4.69 8.68
C LEU A 40 -2.64 5.55 8.13
N VAL A 41 -2.37 5.40 6.85
CA VAL A 41 -1.37 6.19 6.13
C VAL A 41 -2.09 7.10 5.13
N THR A 42 -1.85 8.41 5.19
CA THR A 42 -2.26 9.36 4.14
C THR A 42 -1.07 9.73 3.28
N LYS A 43 -1.23 9.77 1.94
CA LYS A 43 -0.13 10.05 1.00
C LYS A 43 -0.63 10.46 -0.38
N CYS A 44 0.28 10.84 -1.27
CA CYS A 44 -0.02 11.25 -2.63
C CYS A 44 -0.69 10.15 -3.49
N ILE A 45 -1.46 10.57 -4.51
CA ILE A 45 -1.97 9.70 -5.60
C ILE A 45 -0.86 9.18 -6.53
N ASP A 46 0.35 9.74 -6.42
CA ASP A 46 1.54 9.38 -7.19
C ASP A 46 1.82 7.87 -7.16
N GLY A 47 1.97 7.26 -8.34
CA GLY A 47 2.19 5.82 -8.51
C GLY A 47 3.53 5.34 -7.95
N ARG A 48 4.49 6.24 -7.72
CA ARG A 48 5.82 5.93 -7.19
C ARG A 48 5.77 5.59 -5.70
N VAL A 49 4.87 6.24 -4.95
CA VAL A 49 4.67 5.98 -3.51
C VAL A 49 3.62 4.91 -3.23
N HIS A 50 3.39 3.99 -4.16
CA HIS A 50 2.31 3.01 -4.04
C HIS A 50 2.56 1.87 -3.02
N GLY A 51 1.47 1.32 -2.46
CA GLY A 51 1.46 0.12 -1.63
C GLY A 51 2.00 0.30 -0.20
N SER A 52 2.10 -0.82 0.51
CA SER A 52 2.67 -0.93 1.87
C SER A 52 4.10 -1.46 1.88
N LYS A 53 4.66 -1.84 0.72
CA LYS A 53 5.94 -2.55 0.60
C LYS A 53 7.11 -1.79 1.23
N LEU A 54 7.20 -0.47 1.01
CA LEU A 54 8.26 0.37 1.60
C LEU A 54 8.24 0.36 3.14
N LYS A 55 7.06 0.17 3.73
CA LYS A 55 6.83 0.22 5.18
C LYS A 55 7.08 -1.12 5.86
N GLY A 56 7.21 -2.20 5.09
CA GLY A 56 7.33 -3.55 5.64
C GLY A 56 6.00 -4.13 6.12
N TYR A 57 4.87 -3.58 5.71
CA TYR A 57 3.58 -4.14 6.11
C TYR A 57 3.04 -5.06 5.00
N PRO A 58 2.38 -6.17 5.36
CA PRO A 58 1.56 -6.92 4.42
C PRO A 58 0.50 -6.05 3.74
N ALA A 59 -0.08 -6.53 2.64
CA ALA A 59 -1.38 -6.00 2.21
C ALA A 59 -2.42 -6.30 3.31
N THR A 60 -3.57 -5.61 3.26
CA THR A 60 -4.70 -5.72 4.22
C THR A 60 -4.46 -5.16 5.63
N THR A 61 -3.22 -4.95 6.08
CA THR A 61 -2.89 -4.50 7.45
C THR A 61 -2.75 -2.98 7.61
N ILE A 62 -2.51 -2.25 6.52
CA ILE A 62 -2.54 -0.78 6.49
C ILE A 62 -3.80 -0.30 5.76
N ARG A 63 -4.40 0.79 6.25
CA ARG A 63 -5.38 1.60 5.53
C ARG A 63 -4.69 2.78 4.85
N PHE A 64 -5.11 3.11 3.63
CA PHE A 64 -4.57 4.25 2.89
C PHE A 64 -5.63 5.29 2.58
N GLY A 65 -5.39 6.54 2.97
CA GLY A 65 -6.02 7.72 2.35
C GLY A 65 -5.10 8.28 1.28
N ARG A 66 -5.64 8.71 0.13
CA ARG A 66 -4.82 9.34 -0.91
C ARG A 66 -5.49 10.52 -1.57
N THR A 67 -4.73 11.58 -1.72
CA THR A 67 -5.10 12.79 -2.45
C THR A 67 -3.84 13.34 -3.13
N ASP A 68 -3.99 14.14 -4.17
CA ASP A 68 -2.87 14.81 -4.85
C ASP A 68 -2.10 15.67 -3.86
N GLY A 69 -0.78 15.47 -3.80
CA GLY A 69 0.10 16.12 -2.83
C GLY A 69 -0.18 15.80 -1.37
N ASN A 70 -1.05 14.82 -1.07
CA ASN A 70 -1.61 14.60 0.26
C ASN A 70 -2.33 15.85 0.82
N ILE A 71 -2.92 16.67 -0.06
CA ILE A 71 -3.72 17.83 0.32
C ILE A 71 -5.10 17.33 0.74
N VAL A 72 -5.50 17.59 1.98
CA VAL A 72 -6.80 17.17 2.53
C VAL A 72 -7.39 18.31 3.33
N SER A 73 -8.70 18.56 3.20
CA SER A 73 -9.38 19.50 4.09
C SER A 73 -9.54 18.90 5.49
N PRO A 74 -8.94 19.48 6.54
CA PRO A 74 -9.14 19.06 7.93
C PRO A 74 -10.45 19.61 8.52
N SER A 75 -11.35 20.19 7.72
CA SER A 75 -12.66 20.61 8.20
C SER A 75 -13.43 19.42 8.78
N LEU A 76 -14.10 19.60 9.91
CA LEU A 76 -14.98 18.58 10.50
C LEU A 76 -16.11 18.15 9.56
N ASN A 77 -16.45 18.98 8.56
CA ASN A 77 -17.44 18.64 7.54
C ASN A 77 -16.91 17.63 6.50
N ASN A 78 -15.61 17.35 6.46
CA ASN A 78 -15.04 16.31 5.61
C ASN A 78 -15.29 14.92 6.21
N PHE A 79 -16.54 14.47 6.12
CA PHE A 79 -17.01 13.20 6.67
C PHE A 79 -16.10 12.02 6.30
N TRP A 80 -15.68 11.91 5.04
CA TRP A 80 -14.88 10.77 4.57
C TRP A 80 -13.48 10.73 5.16
N PHE A 81 -12.86 11.89 5.39
CA PHE A 81 -11.55 11.97 6.03
C PHE A 81 -11.63 11.53 7.49
N TRP A 82 -12.52 12.13 8.28
CA TRP A 82 -12.67 11.82 9.71
C TRP A 82 -13.17 10.40 9.95
N ASN A 83 -14.17 9.93 9.21
CA ASN A 83 -14.67 8.55 9.29
C ASN A 83 -13.56 7.52 9.01
N ARG A 84 -12.58 7.82 8.15
CA ARG A 84 -11.44 6.92 7.91
C ARG A 84 -10.52 6.84 9.13
N ILE A 85 -10.33 7.94 9.85
CA ILE A 85 -9.56 7.99 11.10
C ILE A 85 -10.32 7.28 12.23
N ASP A 86 -11.60 7.61 12.43
CA ASP A 86 -12.44 6.97 13.45
C ASP A 86 -12.48 5.45 13.29
N ARG A 87 -12.56 4.96 12.05
CA ARG A 87 -12.52 3.51 11.77
C ARG A 87 -11.23 2.85 12.25
N VAL A 88 -10.06 3.49 12.09
CA VAL A 88 -8.79 2.89 12.54
C VAL A 88 -8.66 2.96 14.06
N VAL A 89 -9.14 4.04 14.68
CA VAL A 89 -9.19 4.19 16.15
C VAL A 89 -10.11 3.14 16.76
N ASN A 90 -11.30 2.96 16.22
CA ASN A 90 -12.25 1.94 16.67
C ASN A 90 -11.71 0.52 16.46
N ASP A 91 -11.02 0.26 15.34
CA ASP A 91 -10.36 -1.03 15.09
C ASP A 91 -9.25 -1.30 16.14
N ALA A 92 -8.45 -0.29 16.48
CA ALA A 92 -7.43 -0.41 17.52
C ALA A 92 -8.04 -0.66 18.91
N ALA A 93 -9.10 0.06 19.27
CA ALA A 93 -9.79 -0.12 20.55
C ALA A 93 -10.33 -1.55 20.72
N CYS A 94 -10.87 -2.14 19.65
CA CYS A 94 -11.43 -3.49 19.69
C CYS A 94 -10.37 -4.60 19.59
N ASN A 95 -9.31 -4.40 18.80
CA ASN A 95 -8.39 -5.48 18.44
C ASN A 95 -6.97 -5.36 19.03
N THR A 96 -6.57 -4.16 19.49
CA THR A 96 -5.27 -3.89 20.11
C THR A 96 -5.41 -2.88 21.27
N PRO A 97 -6.22 -3.14 22.32
CA PRO A 97 -6.67 -2.14 23.30
C PRO A 97 -5.56 -1.48 24.15
N LYS A 98 -4.31 -1.95 24.08
CA LYS A 98 -3.13 -1.37 24.77
C LYS A 98 -2.15 -0.67 23.83
N THR A 99 -2.51 -0.59 22.56
CA THR A 99 -1.68 0.01 21.51
C THR A 99 -2.53 1.05 20.79
N PRO A 100 -2.17 2.33 20.84
CA PRO A 100 -2.90 3.34 20.09
C PRO A 100 -2.89 3.00 18.60
N ALA A 101 -3.93 3.43 17.89
CA ALA A 101 -3.86 3.45 16.44
C ALA A 101 -2.68 4.35 16.00
N LEU A 102 -2.12 4.08 14.84
CA LEU A 102 -1.03 4.86 14.27
C LEU A 102 -1.51 5.59 13.03
N PHE A 103 -1.41 6.92 13.04
CA PHE A 103 -1.64 7.76 11.88
C PHE A 103 -0.32 8.29 11.37
N ILE A 104 -0.06 8.16 10.07
CA ILE A 104 1.11 8.78 9.44
C ILE A 104 0.71 9.49 8.14
N ALA A 105 0.95 10.80 8.08
CA ALA A 105 0.77 11.59 6.87
C ALA A 105 2.09 11.76 6.14
N TYR A 106 2.15 11.35 4.88
CA TYR A 106 3.37 11.42 4.07
C TYR A 106 3.29 12.50 3.00
N MET A 107 4.33 13.33 2.98
CA MET A 107 4.77 13.98 1.75
C MET A 107 5.71 13.04 0.99
N HIS A 108 6.01 13.41 -0.25
CA HIS A 108 7.06 12.74 -1.01
C HIS A 108 7.94 13.77 -1.70
N ARG A 109 9.21 13.41 -1.87
CA ARG A 109 10.22 14.22 -2.56
C ARG A 109 11.07 13.36 -3.49
N SER A 110 11.93 14.02 -4.25
CA SER A 110 12.92 13.41 -5.12
C SER A 110 14.16 14.27 -5.08
N ASP A 111 15.34 13.66 -4.98
CA ASP A 111 16.63 14.35 -5.07
C ASP A 111 16.94 14.70 -6.54
N ILE A 112 16.24 14.06 -7.50
CA ILE A 112 16.33 14.35 -8.92
C ILE A 112 15.45 15.58 -9.28
N PRO A 113 16.03 16.63 -9.89
CA PRO A 113 15.27 17.81 -10.30
C PRO A 113 14.10 17.49 -11.23
N GLY A 114 12.94 18.09 -10.96
CA GLY A 114 11.72 17.92 -11.77
C GLY A 114 10.90 16.68 -11.47
N LEU A 115 11.36 15.79 -10.56
CA LEU A 115 10.65 14.58 -10.15
C LEU A 115 10.00 14.69 -8.76
N GLY A 116 9.98 15.89 -8.16
CA GLY A 116 9.28 16.16 -6.89
C GLY A 116 7.74 16.07 -6.99
N CYS A 117 7.04 16.46 -5.92
CA CYS A 117 5.57 16.47 -5.94
C CYS A 117 5.02 17.55 -6.87
N ALA A 118 4.38 17.13 -7.97
CA ALA A 118 3.79 18.05 -8.94
C ALA A 118 2.67 18.93 -8.35
N ALA A 119 1.87 18.41 -7.41
CA ALA A 119 0.78 19.17 -6.78
C ALA A 119 1.29 20.36 -5.95
N HIS A 120 2.55 20.29 -5.51
CA HIS A 120 3.24 21.35 -4.78
C HIS A 120 4.29 22.06 -5.64
N ASN A 121 4.23 21.91 -6.96
CA ASN A 121 5.18 22.49 -7.92
C ASN A 121 6.66 22.11 -7.65
N GLY A 122 6.90 20.93 -7.08
CA GLY A 122 8.23 20.49 -6.68
C GLY A 122 8.80 21.20 -5.45
N ASN A 123 7.99 21.95 -4.69
CA ASN A 123 8.38 22.58 -3.44
C ASN A 123 8.17 21.62 -2.26
N ASP A 124 9.28 21.09 -1.74
CA ASP A 124 9.27 20.15 -0.61
C ASP A 124 8.74 20.78 0.69
N GLU A 125 8.99 22.08 0.93
CA GLU A 125 8.50 22.74 2.16
C GLU A 125 6.99 22.93 2.11
N ALA A 126 6.44 23.34 0.96
CA ALA A 126 4.98 23.41 0.77
C ALA A 126 4.32 22.03 0.94
N ALA A 127 4.97 20.97 0.46
CA ALA A 127 4.51 19.61 0.66
C ALA A 127 4.53 19.18 2.14
N ARG A 128 5.58 19.59 2.87
CA ARG A 128 5.70 19.35 4.31
C ARG A 128 4.67 20.15 5.11
N ASP A 129 4.39 21.40 4.73
CA ASP A 129 3.40 22.24 5.40
C ASP A 129 1.99 21.66 5.30
N ALA A 130 1.60 21.10 4.16
CA ALA A 130 0.32 20.40 4.01
C ALA A 130 0.19 19.21 4.98
N VAL A 131 1.29 18.47 5.21
CA VAL A 131 1.35 17.36 6.17
C VAL A 131 1.32 17.86 7.62
N ARG A 132 2.02 18.96 7.93
CA ARG A 132 2.00 19.59 9.26
C ARG A 132 0.60 20.09 9.62
N GLU A 133 -0.08 20.77 8.71
CA GLU A 133 -1.45 21.25 8.91
C GLU A 133 -2.39 20.08 9.21
N GLN A 134 -2.32 19.02 8.41
CA GLN A 134 -3.12 17.80 8.60
C GLN A 134 -2.86 17.15 9.96
N THR A 135 -1.60 16.94 10.33
CA THR A 135 -1.25 16.25 11.59
C THR A 135 -1.57 17.08 12.82
N ALA A 136 -1.34 18.40 12.77
CA ALA A 136 -1.73 19.32 13.84
C ALA A 136 -3.26 19.30 14.09
N ALA A 137 -4.05 19.33 13.02
CA ALA A 137 -5.51 19.26 13.14
C ALA A 137 -5.99 17.96 13.81
N ILE A 138 -5.37 16.81 13.47
CA ILE A 138 -5.73 15.51 14.07
C ILE A 138 -5.33 15.45 15.55
N ARG A 139 -4.12 15.94 15.89
CA ARG A 139 -3.63 15.98 17.29
C ARG A 139 -4.53 16.80 18.21
N ASN A 140 -5.25 17.79 17.67
CA ASN A 140 -6.23 18.57 18.43
C ASN A 140 -7.54 17.80 18.74
N ILE A 141 -7.82 16.72 18.02
CA ILE A 141 -9.07 15.95 18.16
C ILE A 141 -8.87 14.67 18.95
N PHE A 142 -7.77 13.94 18.71
CA PHE A 142 -7.52 12.64 19.32
C PHE A 142 -6.39 12.71 20.35
N SER A 143 -6.59 12.06 21.50
CA SER A 143 -5.50 11.88 22.46
C SER A 143 -4.47 10.89 21.92
N ARG A 144 -3.21 11.04 22.34
CA ARG A 144 -2.11 10.13 21.95
C ARG A 144 -2.35 8.66 22.36
N GLU A 145 -3.18 8.43 23.37
CA GLU A 145 -3.56 7.10 23.85
C GLU A 145 -4.53 6.39 22.89
N GLN A 146 -5.31 7.16 22.12
CA GLN A 146 -6.22 6.64 21.10
C GLN A 146 -5.54 6.56 19.73
N LEU A 147 -4.83 7.63 19.36
CA LEU A 147 -4.21 7.80 18.05
C LEU A 147 -2.86 8.51 18.20
N TYR A 148 -1.78 7.82 17.85
CA TYR A 148 -0.45 8.42 17.77
C TYR A 148 -0.22 8.94 16.34
N VAL A 149 0.12 10.23 16.21
CA VAL A 149 0.15 10.96 14.93
C VAL A 149 1.58 11.36 14.57
N ILE A 150 2.08 10.85 13.45
CA ILE A 150 3.45 11.07 12.96
C ILE A 150 3.41 11.73 11.57
N GLU A 151 4.39 12.58 11.27
CA GLU A 151 4.64 13.09 9.93
C GLU A 151 5.65 12.19 9.21
N GLY A 152 5.52 12.06 7.89
CA GLY A 152 6.36 11.19 7.09
C GLY A 152 6.88 11.87 5.83
N ILE A 153 8.11 11.54 5.45
CA ILE A 153 8.71 11.95 4.18
C ILE A 153 9.17 10.70 3.46
N THR A 154 8.71 10.50 2.22
CA THR A 154 9.22 9.43 1.35
C THR A 154 10.11 10.03 0.27
N ASN A 155 11.38 9.62 0.23
CA ASN A 155 12.23 9.85 -0.93
C ASN A 155 11.82 8.86 -2.04
N THR A 156 11.31 9.38 -3.15
CA THR A 156 10.79 8.55 -4.25
C THR A 156 11.85 7.91 -5.14
N ASP A 157 13.11 8.29 -4.97
CA ASP A 157 14.21 7.72 -5.73
C ASP A 157 14.61 6.38 -5.10
N VAL A 158 14.96 6.41 -3.81
CA VAL A 158 15.50 5.23 -3.09
C VAL A 158 14.50 4.56 -2.16
N MET A 159 13.26 5.07 -2.05
CA MET A 159 12.23 4.60 -1.10
C MET A 159 12.58 4.77 0.38
N ALA A 160 13.55 5.64 0.68
CA ALA A 160 13.90 5.98 2.05
C ALA A 160 12.79 6.76 2.73
N GLU A 161 12.63 6.50 4.01
CA GLU A 161 11.64 7.10 4.88
C GLU A 161 12.29 7.96 5.95
N THR A 162 11.71 9.14 6.18
CA THR A 162 11.94 9.95 7.37
C THR A 162 10.64 10.03 8.16
N LEU A 163 10.69 9.63 9.43
CA LEU A 163 9.60 9.83 10.38
C LEU A 163 9.90 11.03 11.25
N VAL A 164 8.97 11.99 11.32
CA VAL A 164 9.10 13.20 12.11
C VAL A 164 8.02 13.19 13.19
N PHE A 165 8.46 13.18 14.44
CA PHE A 165 7.59 13.10 15.62
C PHE A 165 7.13 14.51 16.05
N GLU A 166 6.12 14.56 16.93
CA GLU A 166 5.51 15.82 17.36
C GLU A 166 6.49 16.76 18.08
N ASP A 167 7.50 16.21 18.75
CA ASP A 167 8.57 16.96 19.42
C ASP A 167 9.69 17.44 18.46
N GLY A 168 9.56 17.14 17.16
CA GLY A 168 10.55 17.45 16.13
C GLY A 168 11.67 16.41 16.02
N THR A 169 11.66 15.34 16.81
CA THR A 169 12.63 14.24 16.67
C THR A 169 12.46 13.59 15.28
N GLU A 170 13.57 13.32 14.59
CA GLU A 170 13.56 12.70 13.27
C GLU A 170 14.29 11.36 13.25
N VAL A 171 13.62 10.34 12.70
CA VAL A 171 14.23 9.05 12.34
C VAL A 171 14.32 9.00 10.81
N ASP A 172 15.47 9.43 10.30
CA ASP A 172 15.79 9.44 8.87
C ASP A 172 16.60 8.19 8.50
N THR A 173 16.00 7.32 7.69
CA THR A 173 16.63 6.08 7.24
C THR A 173 17.73 6.31 6.20
N GLN A 174 17.65 7.35 5.38
CA GLN A 174 18.69 7.71 4.40
C GLN A 174 19.94 8.24 5.11
N ALA A 175 19.75 9.02 6.17
CA ALA A 175 20.84 9.46 7.06
C ALA A 175 21.49 8.24 7.74
N LEU A 176 20.69 7.36 8.35
CA LEU A 176 21.21 6.13 8.97
C LEU A 176 21.97 5.23 7.99
N ILE A 177 21.49 5.07 6.76
CA ILE A 177 22.22 4.34 5.70
C ILE A 177 23.58 4.98 5.43
N SER A 178 23.63 6.31 5.38
CA SER A 178 24.85 7.07 5.08
C SER A 178 25.84 7.03 6.24
N ASP A 179 25.37 7.25 7.46
CA ASP A 179 26.18 7.26 8.69
C ASP A 179 26.88 5.92 8.94
N PHE A 180 26.21 4.81 8.60
CA PHE A 180 26.74 3.45 8.73
C PHE A 180 27.42 2.94 7.45
N GLY A 181 27.43 3.71 6.37
CA GLY A 181 28.03 3.31 5.10
C GLY A 181 27.38 2.08 4.45
N LEU A 182 26.08 1.86 4.65
CA LEU A 182 25.37 0.67 4.18
C LEU A 182 25.16 0.75 2.65
N ASN A 183 25.61 -0.28 1.95
CA ASN A 183 25.48 -0.43 0.49
C ASN A 183 24.60 -1.62 0.10
N GLU A 184 24.49 -2.61 0.98
CA GLU A 184 23.80 -3.88 0.73
C GLU A 184 22.73 -4.14 1.79
N PRO A 185 21.55 -4.67 1.42
CA PRO A 185 20.46 -4.99 2.36
C PRO A 185 20.87 -5.92 3.50
N THR A 186 21.83 -6.81 3.24
CA THR A 186 22.36 -7.80 4.20
C THR A 186 23.10 -7.13 5.35
N GLU A 187 23.67 -5.94 5.15
CA GLU A 187 24.46 -5.23 6.17
C GLU A 187 23.62 -4.72 7.33
N VAL A 188 22.29 -4.72 7.20
CA VAL A 188 21.37 -4.43 8.32
C VAL A 188 21.34 -5.57 9.34
N PHE A 189 21.63 -6.79 8.90
CA PHE A 189 21.42 -8.00 9.69
C PHE A 189 22.73 -8.58 10.23
N HIS A 190 22.63 -9.20 11.40
CA HIS A 190 23.76 -9.87 12.03
C HIS A 190 24.19 -11.12 11.21
N ARG A 191 25.49 -11.38 11.12
CA ARG A 191 26.07 -12.47 10.32
C ARG A 191 25.48 -13.85 10.65
N SER A 192 25.18 -14.11 11.93
CA SER A 192 24.54 -15.36 12.35
C SER A 192 23.15 -15.56 11.76
N PHE A 193 22.34 -14.50 11.61
CA PHE A 193 21.03 -14.61 10.97
C PHE A 193 21.20 -14.93 9.48
N LEU A 194 22.12 -14.25 8.80
CA LEU A 194 22.35 -14.42 7.37
C LEU A 194 22.81 -15.84 7.00
N LYS A 195 23.63 -16.47 7.86
CA LYS A 195 24.34 -17.70 7.54
C LYS A 195 23.47 -18.96 7.57
N TYR A 196 22.43 -19.00 8.40
CA TYR A 196 21.70 -20.24 8.65
C TYR A 196 20.31 -20.21 8.01
N PRO A 197 19.82 -21.36 7.50
CA PRO A 197 18.45 -21.49 7.03
C PRO A 197 17.43 -21.04 8.07
N ILE A 198 16.37 -20.39 7.60
CA ILE A 198 15.23 -20.06 8.47
C ILE A 198 14.51 -21.35 8.83
N LYS A 199 14.65 -21.79 10.09
CA LYS A 199 14.03 -23.02 10.62
C LYS A 199 12.68 -22.81 11.27
N ASP A 200 12.15 -21.59 11.21
CA ASP A 200 10.86 -21.27 11.78
C ASP A 200 9.74 -22.12 11.14
N PRO A 201 9.03 -22.97 11.89
CA PRO A 201 8.01 -23.85 11.31
C PRO A 201 6.85 -23.12 10.62
N ALA A 202 6.56 -21.88 11.00
CA ALA A 202 5.46 -21.10 10.43
C ALA A 202 5.81 -20.44 9.09
N ILE A 203 7.10 -20.26 8.77
CA ILE A 203 7.53 -19.60 7.53
C ILE A 203 8.58 -20.34 6.69
N SER A 204 9.27 -21.34 7.23
CA SER A 204 10.39 -22.03 6.56
C SER A 204 10.03 -22.63 5.20
N GLN A 205 8.85 -23.26 5.10
CA GLN A 205 8.35 -23.80 3.83
C GLN A 205 8.05 -22.70 2.80
N ASN A 206 7.57 -21.53 3.25
CA ASN A 206 7.21 -20.43 2.35
C ASN A 206 8.43 -19.71 1.77
N VAL A 207 9.62 -19.94 2.33
CA VAL A 207 10.90 -19.39 1.88
C VAL A 207 11.84 -20.48 1.34
N ASP A 208 11.33 -21.69 1.12
CA ASP A 208 12.05 -22.86 0.63
C ASP A 208 13.29 -23.23 1.45
N TYR A 209 13.25 -23.02 2.77
CA TYR A 209 14.38 -23.26 3.68
C TYR A 209 15.67 -22.54 3.29
N ARG A 210 15.58 -21.47 2.48
CA ARG A 210 16.72 -20.63 2.10
C ARG A 210 17.28 -19.87 3.29
N THR A 211 18.57 -19.56 3.24
CA THR A 211 19.18 -18.61 4.18
C THR A 211 18.76 -17.17 3.84
N PRO A 212 18.74 -16.24 4.80
CA PRO A 212 18.49 -14.84 4.46
C PRO A 212 19.49 -14.28 3.45
N GLU A 213 20.76 -14.71 3.48
CA GLU A 213 21.77 -14.32 2.49
C GLU A 213 21.37 -14.73 1.06
N GLU A 214 20.88 -15.95 0.87
CA GLU A 214 20.34 -16.43 -0.40
C GLU A 214 19.13 -15.60 -0.84
N LEU A 215 18.23 -15.26 0.08
CA LEU A 215 17.05 -14.43 -0.21
C LEU A 215 17.39 -13.00 -0.65
N PHE A 216 18.53 -12.45 -0.23
CA PHE A 216 19.02 -11.13 -0.65
C PHE A 216 19.88 -11.15 -1.93
N SER A 217 20.25 -12.33 -2.42
CA SER A 217 21.10 -12.50 -3.59
C SER A 217 20.39 -12.20 -4.92
N GLY A 218 21.14 -12.11 -6.01
CA GLY A 218 20.62 -11.92 -7.38
C GLY A 218 20.34 -10.46 -7.79
N LYS A 219 19.84 -10.29 -9.02
CA LYS A 219 19.40 -8.98 -9.56
C LYS A 219 18.15 -8.48 -8.81
N PHE A 220 17.21 -9.39 -8.55
CA PHE A 220 15.99 -9.15 -7.79
C PHE A 220 16.02 -9.99 -6.52
N ALA A 221 15.98 -9.34 -5.36
CA ALA A 221 16.05 -10.04 -4.08
C ALA A 221 14.69 -10.66 -3.75
N ALA A 222 14.63 -11.98 -3.66
CA ALA A 222 13.42 -12.73 -3.30
C ALA A 222 12.82 -12.25 -1.96
N PHE A 223 13.67 -11.83 -1.02
CA PHE A 223 13.27 -11.22 0.25
C PHE A 223 12.22 -10.10 0.10
N PHE A 224 12.31 -9.31 -0.97
CA PHE A 224 11.42 -8.18 -1.24
C PHE A 224 10.47 -8.41 -2.41
N ASP A 225 10.93 -9.07 -3.47
CA ASP A 225 10.22 -9.13 -4.74
C ASP A 225 9.36 -10.38 -4.91
N GLU A 226 9.70 -11.49 -4.26
CA GLU A 226 8.84 -12.67 -4.22
C GLU A 226 7.77 -12.48 -3.13
N TYR A 227 6.51 -12.36 -3.53
CA TYR A 227 5.46 -11.90 -2.62
C TYR A 227 5.25 -12.83 -1.42
N GLN A 228 5.26 -14.15 -1.65
CA GLN A 228 5.13 -15.14 -0.58
C GLN A 228 6.28 -15.02 0.42
N THR A 229 7.52 -15.09 -0.06
CA THR A 229 8.73 -14.90 0.74
C THR A 229 8.68 -13.59 1.52
N SER A 230 8.32 -12.48 0.86
CA SER A 230 8.25 -11.16 1.50
C SER A 230 7.23 -11.11 2.63
N LEU A 231 6.03 -11.69 2.46
CA LEU A 231 5.02 -11.76 3.52
C LEU A 231 5.51 -12.56 4.73
N SER A 232 6.16 -13.70 4.48
CA SER A 232 6.78 -14.53 5.52
C SER A 232 7.86 -13.78 6.28
N MET A 233 8.76 -13.09 5.58
CA MET A 233 9.84 -12.34 6.21
C MET A 233 9.34 -11.16 7.03
N LYS A 234 8.29 -10.46 6.58
CA LYS A 234 7.65 -9.40 7.38
C LYS A 234 7.11 -9.94 8.70
N SER A 235 6.38 -11.06 8.66
CA SER A 235 5.81 -11.69 9.86
C SER A 235 6.89 -12.20 10.81
N PHE A 236 7.94 -12.81 10.28
CA PHE A 236 9.07 -13.27 11.08
C PHE A 236 9.78 -12.11 11.76
N LEU A 237 10.19 -11.10 10.99
CA LEU A 237 10.96 -9.98 11.50
C LEU A 237 10.21 -9.19 12.57
N ILE A 238 8.91 -8.88 12.38
CA ILE A 238 8.16 -8.14 13.42
C ILE A 238 8.04 -8.96 14.71
N ARG A 239 7.95 -10.29 14.61
CA ARG A 239 7.89 -11.17 15.79
C ARG A 239 9.21 -11.21 16.53
N GLU A 240 10.33 -11.37 15.82
CA GLU A 240 11.66 -11.38 16.45
C GLU A 240 11.99 -10.02 17.07
N VAL A 241 11.69 -8.91 16.37
CA VAL A 241 11.90 -7.56 16.90
C VAL A 241 11.03 -7.32 18.14
N ALA A 242 9.75 -7.73 18.11
CA ALA A 242 8.88 -7.62 19.27
C ALA A 242 9.40 -8.45 20.46
N ALA A 243 9.93 -9.65 20.21
CA ALA A 243 10.54 -10.48 21.25
C ALA A 243 11.75 -9.78 21.90
N ILE A 244 12.69 -9.28 21.08
CA ILE A 244 13.88 -8.54 21.54
C ILE A 244 13.49 -7.35 22.44
N VAL A 245 12.50 -6.55 22.00
CA VAL A 245 12.02 -5.40 22.79
C VAL A 245 11.36 -5.85 24.09
N SER A 246 10.56 -6.92 24.06
CA SER A 246 9.86 -7.42 25.25
C SER A 246 10.77 -8.04 26.30
N THR A 247 11.86 -8.71 25.89
CA THR A 247 12.82 -9.35 26.79
C THR A 247 13.95 -8.39 27.21
N GLY A 248 14.15 -7.30 26.47
CA GLY A 248 15.26 -6.36 26.69
C GLY A 248 16.62 -6.91 26.26
N GLU A 249 16.66 -8.00 25.51
CA GLU A 249 17.88 -8.72 25.08
C GLU A 249 18.60 -8.04 23.88
N PHE A 250 18.77 -6.72 23.95
CA PHE A 250 19.34 -5.92 22.85
C PHE A 250 20.79 -6.28 22.52
N SER A 251 21.58 -6.66 23.52
CA SER A 251 23.02 -6.96 23.37
C SER A 251 23.31 -8.39 22.95
N THR A 252 22.41 -9.34 23.22
CA THR A 252 22.61 -10.77 22.98
C THR A 252 21.86 -11.29 21.76
N GLN A 253 20.91 -10.52 21.22
CA GLN A 253 20.20 -10.85 19.99
C GLN A 253 21.16 -11.06 18.81
N LYS A 254 20.77 -11.93 17.87
CA LYS A 254 21.57 -12.31 16.70
C LYS A 254 20.85 -12.08 15.37
N LEU A 255 19.89 -11.17 15.35
CA LEU A 255 19.09 -10.79 14.19
C LEU A 255 19.67 -9.57 13.46
N ILE A 256 19.94 -8.48 14.20
CA ILE A 256 20.27 -7.14 13.67
C ILE A 256 21.72 -6.80 14.03
N GLN A 257 22.40 -6.03 13.19
CA GLN A 257 23.72 -5.49 13.57
C GLN A 257 23.62 -4.66 14.87
N PRO A 258 24.44 -4.94 15.90
CA PRO A 258 24.31 -4.29 17.21
C PRO A 258 24.42 -2.77 17.17
N ASP A 259 25.38 -2.23 16.42
CA ASP A 259 25.59 -0.78 16.36
C ASP A 259 24.42 -0.06 15.71
N LEU A 260 23.87 -0.64 14.63
CA LEU A 260 22.67 -0.11 13.98
C LEU A 260 21.45 -0.19 14.91
N LEU A 261 21.25 -1.32 15.58
CA LEU A 261 20.16 -1.49 16.55
C LEU A 261 20.24 -0.44 17.65
N ASN A 262 21.43 -0.23 18.23
CA ASN A 262 21.66 0.74 19.28
C ASN A 262 21.38 2.18 18.80
N ALA A 263 21.79 2.53 17.58
CA ALA A 263 21.53 3.85 17.02
C ALA A 263 20.04 4.10 16.78
N VAL A 264 19.30 3.12 16.25
CA VAL A 264 17.85 3.27 16.04
C VAL A 264 17.11 3.34 17.37
N LEU A 265 17.46 2.49 18.33
CA LEU A 265 16.88 2.53 19.69
C LEU A 265 17.17 3.86 20.38
N HIS A 266 18.40 4.36 20.26
CA HIS A 266 18.76 5.66 20.83
C HIS A 266 17.90 6.78 20.25
N LYS A 267 17.75 6.86 18.92
CA LYS A 267 16.86 7.84 18.28
C LYS A 267 15.41 7.71 18.74
N LEU A 268 14.87 6.49 18.79
CA LEU A 268 13.49 6.26 19.27
C LEU A 268 13.33 6.61 20.76
N SER A 269 14.35 6.41 21.58
CA SER A 269 14.32 6.77 23.01
C SER A 269 14.33 8.28 23.27
N GLN A 270 14.76 9.08 22.29
CA GLN A 270 14.73 10.55 22.36
C GLN A 270 13.35 11.12 22.06
N VAL A 271 12.46 10.34 21.42
CA VAL A 271 11.10 10.78 21.12
C VAL A 271 10.32 10.95 22.42
N LYS A 272 9.91 12.18 22.69
CA LYS A 272 9.12 12.53 23.86
C LYS A 272 7.77 11.81 23.85
N ASP A 273 7.41 11.22 24.99
CA ASP A 273 6.12 10.56 25.24
C ASP A 273 5.78 9.45 24.21
N LEU A 274 6.78 8.77 23.63
CA LEU A 274 6.55 7.64 22.73
C LEU A 274 5.93 6.47 23.52
N PRO A 275 4.72 5.98 23.14
CA PRO A 275 4.13 4.82 23.79
C PRO A 275 5.04 3.59 23.63
N HIS A 276 5.37 2.91 24.74
CA HIS A 276 6.23 1.72 24.71
C HIS A 276 5.68 0.63 23.78
N SER A 277 4.35 0.52 23.63
CA SER A 277 3.71 -0.43 22.72
C SER A 277 3.97 -0.15 21.22
N LEU A 278 4.45 1.04 20.87
CA LEU A 278 4.85 1.39 19.50
C LEU A 278 6.36 1.21 19.24
N LEU A 279 7.18 0.97 20.26
CA LEU A 279 8.63 0.84 20.11
C LEU A 279 9.02 -0.29 19.15
N ALA A 280 8.50 -1.50 19.35
CA ALA A 280 8.79 -2.63 18.48
C ALA A 280 8.29 -2.44 17.04
N PRO A 281 7.03 -2.02 16.79
CA PRO A 281 6.56 -1.70 15.44
C PRO A 281 7.39 -0.65 14.69
N LEU A 282 7.77 0.43 15.37
CA LEU A 282 8.57 1.51 14.76
C LEU A 282 10.01 1.05 14.49
N LEU A 283 10.64 0.35 15.45
CA LEU A 283 11.95 -0.26 15.24
C LEU A 283 11.95 -1.21 14.04
N TYR A 284 10.95 -2.09 13.96
CA TYR A 284 10.76 -2.99 12.82
C TYR A 284 10.62 -2.23 11.50
N GLN A 285 9.75 -1.21 11.45
CA GLN A 285 9.51 -0.42 10.25
C GLN A 285 10.79 0.30 9.79
N THR A 286 11.54 0.90 10.72
CA THR A 286 12.80 1.57 10.43
C THR A 286 13.84 0.59 9.86
N LEU A 287 14.03 -0.57 10.50
CA LEU A 287 14.98 -1.58 10.02
C LEU A 287 14.60 -2.16 8.67
N TRP A 288 13.31 -2.43 8.46
CA TRP A 288 12.79 -2.85 7.16
C TRP A 288 13.09 -1.79 6.09
N ASN A 289 12.82 -0.51 6.38
CA ASN A 289 13.00 0.55 5.41
C ASN A 289 14.47 0.82 5.10
N ILE A 290 15.37 0.74 6.08
CA ILE A 290 16.82 0.80 5.83
C ILE A 290 17.24 -0.30 4.85
N SER A 291 16.86 -1.55 5.13
CA SER A 291 17.21 -2.69 4.25
C SER A 291 16.59 -2.57 2.86
N TYR A 292 15.32 -2.17 2.78
CA TYR A 292 14.60 -1.99 1.52
C TYR A 292 15.17 -0.83 0.69
N SER A 293 15.58 0.27 1.33
CA SER A 293 16.13 1.43 0.64
C SER A 293 17.54 1.14 0.10
N SER A 294 18.37 0.44 0.86
CA SER A 294 19.64 -0.11 0.36
C SER A 294 19.40 -1.03 -0.84
N TYR A 295 18.34 -1.86 -0.79
CA TYR A 295 17.96 -2.72 -1.92
C TYR A 295 17.57 -1.90 -3.15
N GLN A 296 16.75 -0.85 -3.00
CA GLN A 296 16.34 -0.01 -4.13
C GLN A 296 17.53 0.73 -4.74
N LYS A 297 18.43 1.29 -3.92
CA LYS A 297 19.67 1.93 -4.39
C LYS A 297 20.51 0.97 -5.24
N ARG A 298 20.71 -0.26 -4.75
CA ARG A 298 21.42 -1.33 -5.48
C ARG A 298 20.69 -1.78 -6.74
N LYS A 299 19.35 -1.88 -6.69
CA LYS A 299 18.53 -2.24 -7.86
C LYS A 299 18.70 -1.19 -8.96
N LEU A 300 18.55 0.09 -8.63
CA LEU A 300 18.66 1.20 -9.56
C LEU A 300 20.01 1.25 -10.26
N SER A 301 21.11 1.02 -9.52
CA SER A 301 22.45 1.02 -10.12
C SER A 301 22.67 -0.10 -11.14
N ARG A 302 21.86 -1.17 -11.09
CA ARG A 302 21.91 -2.32 -12.00
C ARG A 302 20.88 -2.28 -13.14
N LEU A 303 19.92 -1.35 -13.10
CA LEU A 303 19.02 -1.11 -14.22
C LEU A 303 19.74 -0.29 -15.30
N ASP A 304 19.41 -0.55 -16.56
CA ASP A 304 19.82 0.31 -17.66
C ASP A 304 19.15 1.70 -17.56
N ALA A 305 19.58 2.65 -18.38
CA ALA A 305 19.10 4.03 -18.29
C ALA A 305 17.58 4.16 -18.54
N GLU A 306 17.02 3.36 -19.45
CA GLU A 306 15.60 3.44 -19.81
C GLU A 306 14.72 2.82 -18.71
N GLU A 307 15.04 1.61 -18.26
CA GLU A 307 14.37 0.94 -17.14
C GLU A 307 14.46 1.77 -15.86
N ARG A 308 15.63 2.35 -15.59
CA ARG A 308 15.86 3.21 -14.43
C ARG A 308 14.96 4.45 -14.51
N TRP A 309 14.82 5.06 -15.67
CA TRP A 309 13.97 6.25 -15.82
C TRP A 309 12.48 5.93 -15.69
N LYS A 310 12.02 4.80 -16.26
CA LYS A 310 10.65 4.29 -16.05
C LYS A 310 10.35 3.97 -14.58
N HIS A 311 11.37 3.57 -13.81
CA HIS A 311 11.23 3.32 -12.38
C HIS A 311 11.19 4.62 -11.55
N LEU A 312 11.93 5.66 -11.93
CA LEU A 312 12.06 6.92 -11.18
C LEU A 312 10.99 7.97 -11.52
N ASP A 313 10.60 8.08 -12.79
CA ASP A 313 9.57 9.00 -13.28
C ASP A 313 8.16 8.36 -13.20
N HIS A 314 7.15 9.15 -13.50
CA HIS A 314 5.78 8.68 -13.75
C HIS A 314 5.75 7.78 -14.99
N ALA A 315 5.17 6.59 -14.83
CA ALA A 315 5.02 5.58 -15.87
C ALA A 315 3.70 4.79 -15.73
N GLU A 316 2.71 5.39 -15.04
CA GLU A 316 1.39 4.81 -14.83
C GLU A 316 0.65 4.53 -16.13
N GLU A 317 -0.03 3.37 -16.17
CA GLU A 317 -0.68 2.83 -17.37
C GLU A 317 -2.21 2.96 -17.32
N ILE A 318 -2.79 3.11 -16.13
CA ILE A 318 -4.23 3.10 -15.86
C ILE A 318 -4.57 4.10 -14.73
N ILE A 319 -5.78 4.66 -14.77
CA ILE A 319 -6.34 5.41 -13.62
C ILE A 319 -7.16 4.46 -12.77
N CYS A 320 -6.86 4.40 -11.48
CA CYS A 320 -7.59 3.58 -10.51
C CYS A 320 -8.33 4.50 -9.54
N TYR A 321 -9.66 4.44 -9.53
CA TYR A 321 -10.53 5.30 -8.72
C TYR A 321 -11.30 4.47 -7.69
N GLY A 322 -11.15 4.81 -6.40
CA GLY A 322 -11.78 4.10 -5.28
C GLY A 322 -10.77 3.42 -4.36
N ASP A 323 -11.11 2.28 -3.77
CA ASP A 323 -10.30 1.58 -2.76
C ASP A 323 -9.81 0.20 -3.25
N GLY A 324 -9.06 -0.56 -2.44
CA GLY A 324 -8.71 -1.97 -2.72
C GLY A 324 -7.49 -2.20 -3.63
N PHE A 325 -6.79 -1.15 -4.06
CA PHE A 325 -5.65 -1.23 -5.00
C PHE A 325 -4.30 -1.58 -4.37
N GLU A 326 -4.25 -2.05 -3.12
CA GLU A 326 -2.98 -2.23 -2.38
C GLU A 326 -2.01 -3.23 -3.00
N LEU A 327 -2.51 -4.13 -3.85
CA LEU A 327 -1.73 -5.16 -4.55
C LEU A 327 -1.04 -4.67 -5.82
N LEU A 328 -1.40 -3.48 -6.34
CA LEU A 328 -0.75 -2.98 -7.56
C LEU A 328 0.73 -2.72 -7.31
N GLN A 329 1.52 -2.79 -8.39
CA GLN A 329 2.94 -2.47 -8.33
C GLN A 329 3.17 -0.95 -8.41
N ARG A 330 4.38 -0.52 -8.04
CA ARG A 330 4.86 0.83 -8.27
C ARG A 330 4.64 1.22 -9.74
N ASN A 331 4.23 2.46 -9.99
CA ASN A 331 3.99 3.01 -11.33
C ASN A 331 2.98 2.22 -12.17
N LYS A 332 2.17 1.32 -11.59
CA LYS A 332 1.12 0.64 -12.36
C LYS A 332 -0.05 1.56 -12.65
N ALA A 333 -0.47 2.33 -11.64
CA ALA A 333 -1.68 3.13 -11.70
C ALA A 333 -1.54 4.48 -10.99
N VAL A 334 -2.22 5.50 -11.51
CA VAL A 334 -2.49 6.73 -10.77
C VAL A 334 -3.72 6.48 -9.89
N LEU A 335 -3.61 6.74 -8.59
CA LEU A 335 -4.59 6.28 -7.61
C LEU A 335 -5.43 7.40 -7.04
N VAL A 336 -6.65 7.56 -7.56
CA VAL A 336 -7.63 8.50 -7.03
C VAL A 336 -8.44 7.82 -5.94
N LYS A 337 -8.49 8.39 -4.73
CA LYS A 337 -9.35 7.90 -3.65
C LYS A 337 -10.40 8.93 -3.29
N THR A 338 -11.57 8.43 -2.87
CA THR A 338 -12.64 9.27 -2.35
C THR A 338 -12.22 9.92 -1.02
N GLY A 339 -12.68 11.16 -0.80
CA GLY A 339 -12.55 11.85 0.49
C GLY A 339 -11.58 13.02 0.51
N ARG A 340 -11.17 13.53 -0.66
CA ARG A 340 -10.54 14.85 -0.77
C ARG A 340 -11.50 15.99 -0.41
N GLY A 341 -12.78 15.80 -0.75
CA GLY A 341 -13.80 16.86 -0.79
C GLY A 341 -14.12 17.32 -2.21
N ASP A 342 -13.26 16.99 -3.19
CA ASP A 342 -13.43 17.27 -4.63
C ASP A 342 -12.73 16.17 -5.45
N ASP A 343 -13.47 15.10 -5.74
CA ASP A 343 -12.92 13.94 -6.44
C ASP A 343 -12.69 14.21 -7.95
N THR A 344 -13.44 15.13 -8.56
CA THR A 344 -13.32 15.44 -10.00
C THR A 344 -12.02 16.17 -10.31
N ASN A 345 -11.56 17.04 -9.42
CA ASN A 345 -10.23 17.64 -9.53
C ASN A 345 -9.12 16.59 -9.44
N ALA A 346 -9.20 15.65 -8.48
CA ALA A 346 -8.21 14.57 -8.37
C ALA A 346 -8.19 13.66 -9.61
N LEU A 347 -9.35 13.34 -10.19
CA LEU A 347 -9.46 12.64 -11.48
C LEU A 347 -8.85 13.45 -12.63
N SER A 348 -9.05 14.77 -12.66
CA SER A 348 -8.48 15.66 -13.67
C SER A 348 -6.96 15.69 -13.62
N VAL A 349 -6.37 15.68 -12.42
CA VAL A 349 -4.92 15.53 -12.23
C VAL A 349 -4.43 14.17 -12.73
N ALA A 350 -5.13 13.08 -12.36
CA ALA A 350 -4.76 11.74 -12.80
C ALA A 350 -4.81 11.58 -14.32
N LYS A 351 -5.83 12.16 -14.97
CA LYS A 351 -5.95 12.26 -16.43
C LYS A 351 -4.73 12.92 -17.05
N LYS A 352 -4.33 14.10 -16.57
CA LYS A 352 -3.15 14.83 -17.07
C LYS A 352 -1.86 14.01 -16.96
N VAL A 353 -1.67 13.31 -15.85
CA VAL A 353 -0.50 12.43 -15.65
C VAL A 353 -0.50 11.30 -16.69
N LEU A 354 -1.63 10.61 -16.84
CA LEU A 354 -1.73 9.49 -17.79
C LEU A 354 -1.61 9.96 -19.24
N GLU A 355 -2.24 11.08 -19.62
CA GLU A 355 -2.08 11.69 -20.94
C GLU A 355 -0.60 11.99 -21.21
N LYS A 356 0.12 12.64 -20.28
CA LYS A 356 1.56 12.92 -20.42
C LYS A 356 2.38 11.64 -20.61
N ASN A 357 2.10 10.58 -19.85
CA ASN A 357 2.78 9.28 -20.00
C ASN A 357 2.53 8.69 -21.40
N ARG A 358 1.29 8.80 -21.91
CA ARG A 358 0.91 8.27 -23.23
C ARG A 358 1.48 9.06 -24.40
N HIS A 359 1.85 10.33 -24.21
CA HIS A 359 2.65 11.08 -25.19
C HIS A 359 4.08 10.55 -25.29
N LYS A 360 4.65 10.03 -24.19
CA LYS A 360 5.97 9.40 -24.18
C LYS A 360 5.92 7.97 -24.73
N GLU A 361 4.88 7.21 -24.36
CA GLU A 361 4.69 5.82 -24.79
C GLU A 361 3.23 5.58 -25.21
N ILE A 362 2.98 5.62 -26.52
CA ILE A 362 1.63 5.46 -27.09
C ILE A 362 1.14 4.03 -26.83
N LYS A 363 -0.07 3.91 -26.25
CA LYS A 363 -0.75 2.62 -26.04
C LYS A 363 -1.81 2.37 -27.12
N PRO A 364 -2.02 1.11 -27.56
CA PRO A 364 -2.94 0.76 -28.65
C PRO A 364 -4.43 0.67 -28.25
N TYR A 365 -4.81 1.29 -27.14
CA TYR A 365 -6.16 1.29 -26.58
C TYR A 365 -6.44 2.62 -25.89
N PRO A 366 -7.70 3.10 -25.77
CA PRO A 366 -8.04 4.36 -25.09
C PRO A 366 -7.60 4.42 -23.63
N ILE A 367 -7.83 5.55 -22.94
CA ILE A 367 -7.59 5.61 -21.49
C ILE A 367 -8.49 4.58 -20.80
N ILE A 368 -7.89 3.80 -19.89
CA ILE A 368 -8.64 2.88 -19.04
C ILE A 368 -8.81 3.52 -17.67
N VAL A 369 -10.04 3.52 -17.16
CA VAL A 369 -10.37 3.93 -15.79
C VAL A 369 -10.95 2.73 -15.06
N HIS A 370 -10.25 2.25 -14.05
CA HIS A 370 -10.70 1.17 -13.19
C HIS A 370 -11.31 1.73 -11.90
N LEU A 371 -12.62 1.53 -11.74
CA LEU A 371 -13.37 1.90 -10.55
C LEU A 371 -13.50 0.65 -9.66
N ASN A 372 -13.06 0.74 -8.41
CA ASN A 372 -13.20 -0.36 -7.46
C ASN A 372 -13.83 0.10 -6.15
N VAL A 373 -14.82 -0.66 -5.70
CA VAL A 373 -15.42 -0.47 -4.37
C VAL A 373 -14.92 -1.56 -3.44
N GLU A 374 -14.18 -1.16 -2.39
CA GLU A 374 -13.82 -2.08 -1.31
C GLU A 374 -15.01 -2.26 -0.36
N ASN A 375 -15.37 -3.53 -0.17
CA ASN A 375 -16.38 -4.01 0.76
C ASN A 375 -15.72 -4.67 1.98
N SER A 376 -16.32 -4.43 3.16
CA SER A 376 -15.87 -4.98 4.45
C SER A 376 -16.90 -5.92 5.09
N GLY A 377 -18.12 -5.98 4.55
CA GLY A 377 -19.20 -6.82 5.05
C GLY A 377 -19.48 -8.02 4.16
N GLU A 378 -20.38 -8.88 4.60
CA GLU A 378 -20.95 -9.91 3.73
C GLU A 378 -22.02 -9.29 2.83
N LEU A 379 -22.10 -9.75 1.58
CA LEU A 379 -23.16 -9.39 0.65
C LEU A 379 -24.16 -10.55 0.65
N ARG A 380 -25.21 -10.44 1.46
CA ARG A 380 -26.18 -11.53 1.69
C ARG A 380 -27.40 -11.38 0.81
N ILE A 381 -27.84 -10.14 0.61
CA ILE A 381 -29.00 -9.77 -0.19
C ILE A 381 -28.65 -8.64 -1.15
N TRP A 382 -29.54 -8.38 -2.12
CA TRP A 382 -29.36 -7.29 -3.08
C TRP A 382 -29.26 -5.91 -2.43
N GLU A 383 -29.95 -5.68 -1.32
CA GLU A 383 -29.84 -4.43 -0.55
C GLU A 383 -28.39 -4.19 -0.11
N ASP A 384 -27.72 -5.20 0.45
CA ASP A 384 -26.30 -5.11 0.82
C ASP A 384 -25.44 -4.73 -0.40
N PHE A 385 -25.68 -5.37 -1.55
CA PHE A 385 -24.93 -5.07 -2.78
C PHE A 385 -25.20 -3.64 -3.27
N ASN A 386 -26.47 -3.22 -3.29
CA ASN A 386 -26.88 -1.93 -3.80
C ASN A 386 -26.33 -0.79 -2.94
N GLU A 387 -26.40 -0.93 -1.62
CA GLU A 387 -25.89 0.06 -0.68
C GLU A 387 -24.36 0.08 -0.64
N ASN A 388 -23.71 -1.09 -0.55
CA ASN A 388 -22.26 -1.15 -0.32
C ASN A 388 -21.42 -1.09 -1.60
N ILE A 389 -21.98 -1.47 -2.75
CA ILE A 389 -21.25 -1.54 -4.03
C ILE A 389 -21.88 -0.63 -5.10
N SER A 390 -23.11 -0.92 -5.51
CA SER A 390 -23.69 -0.33 -6.74
C SER A 390 -23.85 1.19 -6.64
N SER A 391 -24.40 1.70 -5.53
CA SER A 391 -24.61 3.13 -5.31
C SER A 391 -23.28 3.91 -5.34
N ARG A 392 -22.25 3.39 -4.67
CA ARG A 392 -20.91 3.98 -4.62
C ARG A 392 -20.23 3.96 -5.99
N MET A 393 -20.36 2.84 -6.72
CA MET A 393 -19.87 2.71 -8.10
C MET A 393 -20.51 3.75 -9.01
N ASN A 394 -21.83 3.89 -8.94
CA ASN A 394 -22.58 4.83 -9.77
C ASN A 394 -22.24 6.29 -9.46
N THR A 395 -21.97 6.63 -8.19
CA THR A 395 -21.44 7.95 -7.82
C THR A 395 -20.06 8.20 -8.45
N MET A 396 -19.15 7.23 -8.37
CA MET A 396 -17.83 7.34 -9.00
C MET A 396 -17.94 7.47 -10.54
N LEU A 397 -18.86 6.75 -11.16
CA LEU A 397 -19.12 6.83 -12.60
C LEU A 397 -19.55 8.23 -13.04
N ARG A 398 -20.37 8.94 -12.26
CA ARG A 398 -20.78 10.33 -12.56
C ARG A 398 -19.58 11.29 -12.58
N ASN A 399 -18.65 11.12 -11.64
CA ASN A 399 -17.43 11.93 -11.61
C ASN A 399 -16.52 11.64 -12.81
N VAL A 400 -16.46 10.38 -13.26
CA VAL A 400 -15.73 10.01 -14.48
C VAL A 400 -16.39 10.61 -15.71
N GLU A 401 -17.71 10.60 -15.79
CA GLU A 401 -18.46 11.25 -16.87
C GLU A 401 -18.17 12.73 -16.97
N GLU A 402 -18.11 13.43 -15.84
CA GLU A 402 -17.80 14.87 -15.78
C GLU A 402 -16.37 15.21 -16.24
N VAL A 403 -15.39 14.37 -15.92
CA VAL A 403 -13.96 14.65 -16.21
C VAL A 403 -13.55 14.20 -17.62
N PHE A 404 -14.18 13.15 -18.14
CA PHE A 404 -13.87 12.55 -19.44
C PHE A 404 -14.96 12.80 -20.49
N VAL A 405 -15.67 13.93 -20.38
CA VAL A 405 -16.64 14.40 -21.38
C VAL A 405 -16.00 14.38 -22.77
N ASP A 406 -16.73 13.82 -23.74
CA ASP A 406 -16.36 13.72 -25.16
C ASP A 406 -15.03 13.01 -25.47
N GLN A 407 -14.53 12.19 -24.55
CA GLN A 407 -13.34 11.38 -24.76
C GLN A 407 -13.68 9.90 -24.90
N GLU A 408 -12.96 9.22 -25.79
CA GLU A 408 -12.99 7.77 -25.86
C GLU A 408 -12.30 7.19 -24.62
N LEU A 409 -13.01 6.37 -23.85
CA LEU A 409 -12.49 5.70 -22.68
C LEU A 409 -13.04 4.29 -22.52
N VAL A 410 -12.28 3.46 -21.80
CA VAL A 410 -12.71 2.15 -21.35
C VAL A 410 -12.84 2.17 -19.83
N ILE A 411 -13.98 1.72 -19.32
CA ILE A 411 -14.27 1.64 -17.90
C ILE A 411 -14.22 0.17 -17.47
N LEU A 412 -13.45 -0.11 -16.42
CA LEU A 412 -13.49 -1.36 -15.69
C LEU A 412 -14.15 -1.09 -14.33
N THR A 413 -15.23 -1.78 -14.01
CA THR A 413 -15.92 -1.66 -12.72
C THR A 413 -15.78 -2.96 -11.93
N THR A 414 -15.26 -2.89 -10.71
CA THR A 414 -15.08 -4.05 -9.84
C THR A 414 -15.49 -3.77 -8.41
N TYR A 415 -15.74 -4.80 -7.63
CA TYR A 415 -15.66 -4.69 -6.17
C TYR A 415 -14.59 -5.63 -5.64
N SER A 416 -14.20 -5.43 -4.39
CA SER A 416 -13.23 -6.27 -3.72
C SER A 416 -13.54 -6.43 -2.24
N TYR A 417 -13.25 -7.60 -1.68
CA TYR A 417 -13.26 -7.78 -0.23
C TYR A 417 -11.95 -7.28 0.37
N ARG A 418 -12.06 -6.53 1.47
CA ARG A 418 -10.92 -5.93 2.18
C ARG A 418 -9.84 -6.93 2.58
N ASP A 419 -10.20 -8.15 2.95
CA ASP A 419 -9.27 -9.19 3.40
C ASP A 419 -8.75 -10.09 2.28
N GLN A 420 -9.27 -9.93 1.06
CA GLN A 420 -8.85 -10.71 -0.12
C GLN A 420 -8.14 -9.85 -1.17
N LYS A 421 -8.52 -8.57 -1.28
CA LYS A 421 -8.03 -7.60 -2.28
C LYS A 421 -8.19 -8.06 -3.73
N ARG A 422 -9.13 -8.99 -3.97
CA ARG A 422 -9.45 -9.48 -5.32
C ARG A 422 -10.43 -8.56 -6.00
N PHE A 423 -10.17 -8.24 -7.26
CA PHE A 423 -11.12 -7.53 -8.10
C PHE A 423 -12.13 -8.50 -8.73
N TYR A 424 -13.39 -8.31 -8.39
CA TYR A 424 -14.54 -9.01 -8.95
C TYR A 424 -15.27 -8.08 -9.92
N PRO A 425 -15.18 -8.30 -11.24
CA PRO A 425 -15.80 -7.40 -12.19
C PRO A 425 -17.33 -7.47 -12.16
N VAL A 426 -17.99 -6.30 -12.11
CA VAL A 426 -19.46 -6.16 -11.99
C VAL A 426 -20.05 -5.05 -12.84
N HIS A 427 -21.13 -5.33 -13.58
CA HIS A 427 -21.88 -4.30 -14.30
C HIS A 427 -22.93 -3.71 -13.37
N THR A 428 -22.78 -2.44 -12.97
CA THR A 428 -23.76 -1.74 -12.10
C THR A 428 -24.77 -0.92 -12.89
N LYS A 429 -24.49 -0.63 -14.17
CA LYS A 429 -25.40 0.03 -15.12
C LYS A 429 -25.06 -0.36 -16.55
N VAL A 430 -26.00 -0.12 -17.48
CA VAL A 430 -25.75 -0.26 -18.92
C VAL A 430 -24.99 0.96 -19.39
N ASP A 431 -23.71 0.78 -19.75
CA ASP A 431 -22.85 1.83 -20.28
C ASP A 431 -21.89 1.18 -21.30
N PRO A 432 -21.90 1.60 -22.57
CA PRO A 432 -21.10 0.96 -23.62
C PRO A 432 -19.58 1.13 -23.41
N ARG A 433 -19.16 2.06 -22.53
CA ARG A 433 -17.75 2.25 -22.17
C ARG A 433 -17.29 1.21 -21.15
N ILE A 434 -18.22 0.60 -20.40
CA ILE A 434 -17.90 -0.48 -19.47
C ILE A 434 -17.63 -1.74 -20.30
N SER A 435 -16.36 -2.14 -20.38
CA SER A 435 -15.92 -3.25 -21.25
C SER A 435 -14.94 -4.16 -20.53
N TYR A 436 -15.37 -5.39 -20.29
CA TYR A 436 -14.54 -6.52 -19.88
C TYR A 436 -15.31 -7.84 -20.11
N PRO A 437 -14.63 -8.99 -20.24
CA PRO A 437 -15.27 -10.20 -20.74
C PRO A 437 -16.12 -10.97 -19.72
N VAL A 438 -16.04 -10.65 -18.43
CA VAL A 438 -16.66 -11.47 -17.36
C VAL A 438 -17.36 -10.60 -16.33
N ASN A 439 -18.64 -10.79 -16.07
CA ASN A 439 -19.37 -10.17 -14.96
C ASN A 439 -19.78 -11.24 -13.93
N VAL A 440 -19.32 -11.11 -12.68
CA VAL A 440 -19.59 -12.15 -11.65
C VAL A 440 -21.07 -12.21 -11.22
N LEU A 441 -21.85 -11.17 -11.53
CA LEU A 441 -23.30 -11.14 -11.26
C LEU A 441 -24.13 -11.72 -12.42
N LEU A 442 -23.50 -12.14 -13.52
CA LEU A 442 -24.23 -12.67 -14.66
C LEU A 442 -24.99 -13.95 -14.26
N GLY A 443 -26.32 -13.91 -14.41
CA GLY A 443 -27.24 -14.99 -14.02
C GLY A 443 -27.66 -14.98 -12.55
N ILE A 444 -27.31 -13.94 -11.79
CA ILE A 444 -27.93 -13.63 -10.49
C ILE A 444 -28.82 -12.42 -10.76
N ASN A 445 -30.13 -12.62 -11.00
CA ASN A 445 -31.00 -11.52 -11.44
C ASN A 445 -32.38 -11.45 -10.76
N SER A 446 -32.59 -12.18 -9.66
CA SER A 446 -33.78 -12.04 -8.81
C SER A 446 -33.44 -12.08 -7.31
N GLU A 447 -34.36 -11.58 -6.46
CA GLU A 447 -34.26 -11.70 -4.99
C GLU A 447 -34.15 -13.16 -4.55
N ASP A 448 -34.86 -14.07 -5.22
CA ASP A 448 -34.82 -15.52 -4.94
C ASP A 448 -33.47 -16.17 -5.33
N GLN A 449 -32.67 -15.52 -6.19
CA GLN A 449 -31.42 -16.05 -6.71
C GLN A 449 -30.17 -15.41 -6.10
N PHE A 450 -30.29 -14.19 -5.56
CA PHE A 450 -29.19 -13.58 -4.84
C PHE A 450 -29.09 -14.20 -3.44
N SER A 451 -28.21 -15.18 -3.33
CA SER A 451 -27.77 -15.73 -2.07
C SER A 451 -26.28 -15.50 -1.90
N SER A 452 -25.84 -15.38 -0.64
CA SER A 452 -24.43 -15.32 -0.29
C SER A 452 -23.64 -16.51 -0.87
N ILE A 453 -24.27 -17.70 -0.95
CA ILE A 453 -23.67 -18.91 -1.51
C ILE A 453 -23.55 -18.80 -3.05
N GLY A 454 -24.61 -18.34 -3.72
CA GLY A 454 -24.60 -18.14 -5.17
C GLY A 454 -23.51 -17.17 -5.62
N LEU A 455 -23.41 -16.02 -4.95
CA LEU A 455 -22.38 -15.03 -5.22
C LEU A 455 -20.97 -15.60 -4.97
N LYS A 456 -20.73 -16.20 -3.79
CA LYS A 456 -19.42 -16.82 -3.47
C LYS A 456 -19.03 -17.91 -4.47
N THR A 457 -20.01 -18.65 -5.00
CA THR A 457 -19.75 -19.67 -6.03
C THR A 457 -19.29 -19.04 -7.34
N LYS A 458 -19.94 -17.95 -7.80
CA LYS A 458 -19.53 -17.21 -9.00
C LYS A 458 -18.16 -16.58 -8.84
N GLU A 459 -17.88 -15.99 -7.68
CA GLU A 459 -16.57 -15.43 -7.33
C GLU A 459 -15.47 -16.49 -7.37
N ALA A 460 -15.75 -17.69 -6.84
CA ALA A 460 -14.81 -18.81 -6.85
C ALA A 460 -14.55 -19.32 -8.28
N LEU A 461 -15.60 -19.51 -9.08
CA LEU A 461 -15.49 -19.91 -10.49
C LEU A 461 -14.64 -18.91 -11.29
N TYR A 462 -14.94 -17.62 -11.17
CA TYR A 462 -14.16 -16.54 -11.80
C TYR A 462 -12.66 -16.65 -11.47
N SER A 463 -12.32 -16.88 -10.20
CA SER A 463 -10.92 -17.03 -9.82
C SER A 463 -10.27 -18.32 -10.34
N ALA A 464 -11.01 -19.43 -10.34
CA ALA A 464 -10.49 -20.72 -10.78
C ALA A 464 -10.22 -20.75 -12.29
N GLU A 465 -11.08 -20.11 -13.09
CA GLU A 465 -10.93 -20.01 -14.55
C GLU A 465 -9.72 -19.16 -14.98
N ARG A 466 -9.26 -18.25 -14.11
CA ARG A 466 -8.19 -17.29 -14.41
C ARG A 466 -6.85 -17.59 -13.74
N ILE A 467 -6.77 -18.62 -12.91
CA ILE A 467 -5.48 -19.14 -12.45
C ILE A 467 -5.04 -20.13 -13.52
N PRO A 468 -3.94 -19.86 -14.28
CA PRO A 468 -3.39 -20.86 -15.17
C PRO A 468 -3.20 -22.14 -14.37
N SER A 469 -3.72 -23.26 -14.85
CA SER A 469 -3.46 -24.56 -14.23
C SER A 469 -1.95 -24.70 -14.09
N ILE A 470 -1.46 -24.58 -12.86
CA ILE A 470 -0.03 -24.69 -12.56
C ILE A 470 0.30 -26.15 -12.86
N ALA A 471 0.93 -26.37 -14.02
CA ALA A 471 1.49 -27.66 -14.43
C ALA A 471 2.87 -27.85 -13.78
#